data_AF-A0A553ZLN4-F1
#
_entry.id   AF-A0A553ZLN4-F1
#
_cell.length_a   1.000
_cell.length_b   1.000
_cell.length_c   1.000
_cell.angle_alpha   90.00
_cell.angle_beta   90.00
_cell.angle_gamma   90.00
#
_symmetry.space_group_name_H-M   'P 1'
#
loop_
_entity.id
_entity.type
_entity.pdbx_description
1 polymer ?
#
loop_
_entity_poly.entity_id
_entity_poly.type
_entity_poly.pdbx_seq_one_letter_code
_entity_poly.pdbx_strand_id
1 'polypeptide(L)'
;MASVPSLAATVHQRVADALSAALPEAGPADPLLRRSDRADFQANGMLALAKKLKGNPRELAGKVVGEISAPELISDIEVSGPGFLNITLSDEAIVRTLAARAADDRLGVPYAEQPGTTVIDYAQPNVAKEMHVGHLRSAVIGDAVVQILEFTGEKVVRRHHIGDWGTQFGMLIQYLIEHPQELDHQAGEQLEEASQQAGEAAMSSLNRLYKASRALFDADEEFKDRARRRVVDLQAGDEETLALWQKFVDESKVYFYSVFNKLDMEIHDADVVGESGYNAMLAETCRLLEESGVAVRSNGALCVFFDDVKGPDGNPVPLIVQKSDGGFGYAATDLSAIRDRVGNLGANTLLYVVDARQSLHFKMVFETARRAGWLKDGTTAQQLAFGTVLGADGKPFKTREGETVRLVDLLDEAIDRAASVVREKAQDLTGAEITERGTQVGIGAVKYADLSTSANRDYKFDLDQMVSLNGDTSVYIQYAHARIKSILRKAGDAQPVAHPELALAPAERALGLHLDQFAETVADAAAEYAPHKVTAYLYQLASLYTTFYDQCPVLKAETPEQVENRLFLCDLTARTLHQGMALLGIRTPERL
;
A
#
# COMPACT_ATOMS: atom_id res chain seq x y z
N MET A 1 9.15 6.17 23.04
CA MET A 1 10.58 5.79 23.15
C MET A 1 11.38 6.76 22.29
N ALA A 2 12.63 7.07 22.65
CA ALA A 2 13.47 7.93 21.83
C ALA A 2 13.80 7.22 20.51
N SER A 3 13.71 7.94 19.39
CA SER A 3 14.16 7.44 18.08
C SER A 3 15.62 6.99 18.16
N VAL A 4 15.93 5.81 17.59
CA VAL A 4 17.31 5.40 17.34
C VAL A 4 17.71 6.03 16.00
N PRO A 5 18.55 7.08 15.98
CA PRO A 5 18.98 7.67 14.73
C PRO A 5 19.75 6.62 13.91
N SER A 6 19.57 6.63 12.60
CA SER A 6 20.35 5.75 11.73
C SER A 6 21.84 6.10 11.78
N LEU A 7 22.66 5.14 11.38
CA LEU A 7 24.08 5.38 11.16
C LEU A 7 24.27 6.45 10.09
N ALA A 8 23.46 6.44 9.03
CA ALA A 8 23.51 7.45 7.97
C ALA A 8 23.24 8.86 8.50
N ALA A 9 22.17 9.04 9.28
CA ALA A 9 21.84 10.34 9.89
C ALA A 9 22.91 10.80 10.88
N THR A 10 23.45 9.88 11.69
CA THR A 10 24.51 10.20 12.66
C THR A 10 25.79 10.62 11.95
N VAL A 11 26.21 9.90 10.90
CA VAL A 11 27.37 10.27 10.08
C VAL A 11 27.12 11.58 9.35
N HIS A 12 25.94 11.77 8.77
CA HIS A 12 25.56 13.00 8.07
C HIS A 12 25.75 14.21 8.99
N GLN A 13 25.19 14.15 10.21
CA GLN A 13 25.32 15.22 11.20
C GLN A 13 26.78 15.49 11.55
N ARG A 14 27.59 14.46 11.81
CA ARG A 14 29.02 14.62 12.13
C ARG A 14 29.80 15.29 11.00
N VAL A 15 29.54 14.91 9.75
CA VAL A 15 30.19 15.52 8.59
C VAL A 15 29.67 16.94 8.36
N ALA A 16 28.39 17.21 8.56
CA ALA A 16 27.81 18.56 8.45
C ALA A 16 28.37 19.53 9.50
N ASP A 17 28.53 19.07 10.75
CA ASP A 17 29.15 19.83 11.83
C ASP A 17 30.62 20.16 11.50
N ALA A 18 31.39 19.15 11.06
CA ALA A 18 32.78 19.32 10.66
C ALA A 18 32.92 20.24 9.43
N LEU A 19 31.98 20.16 8.47
CA LEU A 19 31.94 21.04 7.32
C LEU A 19 31.69 22.49 7.72
N SER A 20 30.78 22.70 8.68
CA SER A 20 30.47 24.02 9.22
C SER A 20 31.64 24.59 10.03
N ALA A 21 32.37 23.76 10.79
CA ALA A 21 33.56 24.14 11.53
C ALA A 21 34.74 24.49 10.61
N ALA A 22 34.96 23.68 9.57
CA ALA A 22 36.03 23.89 8.60
C ALA A 22 35.80 25.13 7.72
N LEU A 23 34.55 25.61 7.62
CA LEU A 23 34.16 26.71 6.74
C LEU A 23 32.97 27.56 7.28
N PRO A 24 33.14 28.28 8.39
CA PRO A 24 32.04 28.99 9.06
C PRO A 24 31.37 30.05 8.18
N GLU A 25 32.11 30.66 7.26
CA GLU A 25 31.61 31.69 6.34
C GLU A 25 30.62 31.18 5.29
N ALA A 26 30.55 29.87 5.07
CA ALA A 26 29.67 29.27 4.07
C ALA A 26 28.23 29.03 4.55
N GLY A 27 28.00 29.12 5.87
CA GLY A 27 26.75 28.72 6.50
C GLY A 27 26.52 27.20 6.44
N PRO A 28 25.32 26.73 6.83
CA PRO A 28 24.98 25.31 6.80
C PRO A 28 25.09 24.74 5.38
N ALA A 29 25.81 23.65 5.22
CA ALA A 29 26.01 22.97 3.95
C ALA A 29 25.72 21.48 4.08
N ASP A 30 25.08 20.91 3.05
CA ASP A 30 24.78 19.49 2.99
C ASP A 30 26.04 18.69 2.57
N PRO A 31 26.52 17.74 3.38
CA PRO A 31 27.61 16.85 3.02
C PRO A 31 27.29 15.92 1.84
N LEU A 32 26.02 15.81 1.40
CA LEU A 32 25.58 14.92 0.31
C LEU A 32 26.07 13.49 0.53
N LEU A 33 25.76 12.97 1.73
CA LEU A 33 26.13 11.62 2.15
C LEU A 33 25.32 10.58 1.36
N ARG A 34 25.98 9.51 0.92
CA ARG A 34 25.33 8.36 0.27
C ARG A 34 26.08 7.06 0.57
N ARG A 35 25.43 5.92 0.34
CA ARG A 35 26.08 4.60 0.34
C ARG A 35 27.19 4.54 -0.71
N SER A 36 28.22 3.71 -0.46
CA SER A 36 29.38 3.56 -1.31
C SER A 36 29.78 2.08 -1.45
N ASP A 37 30.44 1.74 -2.55
CA ASP A 37 31.06 0.42 -2.75
C ASP A 37 32.54 0.41 -2.34
N ARG A 38 33.11 1.58 -2.02
CA ARG A 38 34.53 1.77 -1.64
C ARG A 38 34.75 1.88 -0.13
N ALA A 39 33.69 2.22 0.59
CA ALA A 39 33.56 2.35 2.04
C ALA A 39 32.06 2.23 2.36
N ASP A 40 31.59 2.39 3.60
CA ASP A 40 30.14 2.29 3.87
C ASP A 40 29.37 3.51 3.37
N PHE A 41 29.99 4.68 3.50
CA PHE A 41 29.45 5.94 3.02
C PHE A 41 30.47 6.76 2.23
N GLN A 42 29.97 7.66 1.39
CA GLN A 42 30.74 8.67 0.72
C GLN A 42 30.01 10.01 0.79
N ALA A 43 30.71 11.06 1.22
CA ALA A 43 30.21 12.43 1.20
C ALA A 43 30.79 13.19 -0.01
N ASN A 44 29.91 13.84 -0.76
CA ASN A 44 30.25 14.55 -2.01
C ASN A 44 30.15 16.08 -1.89
N GLY A 45 29.61 16.59 -0.78
CA GLY A 45 29.24 18.01 -0.58
C GLY A 45 30.42 18.98 -0.75
N MET A 46 31.62 18.55 -0.41
CA MET A 46 32.86 19.33 -0.54
C MET A 46 33.10 19.80 -1.99
N LEU A 47 32.72 19.01 -3.00
CA LEU A 47 32.92 19.37 -4.41
C LEU A 47 32.09 20.56 -4.84
N ALA A 48 30.80 20.53 -4.53
CA ALA A 48 29.87 21.60 -4.87
C ALA A 48 30.21 22.86 -4.06
N LEU A 49 30.54 22.71 -2.78
CA LEU A 49 30.83 23.82 -1.89
C LEU A 49 32.14 24.53 -2.25
N ALA A 50 33.22 23.78 -2.46
CA ALA A 50 34.49 24.37 -2.89
C ALA A 50 34.36 25.07 -4.25
N LYS A 51 33.60 24.50 -5.20
CA LYS A 51 33.32 25.16 -6.49
C LYS A 51 32.58 26.49 -6.32
N LYS A 52 31.56 26.55 -5.44
CA LYS A 52 30.80 27.77 -5.13
C LYS A 52 31.72 28.86 -4.56
N LEU A 53 32.69 28.47 -3.76
CA LEU A 53 33.64 29.36 -3.09
C LEU A 53 34.94 29.60 -3.89
N LYS A 54 35.03 29.05 -5.11
CA LYS A 54 36.22 29.11 -5.97
C LYS A 54 37.49 28.58 -5.29
N GLY A 55 37.35 27.61 -4.39
CA GLY A 55 38.43 26.93 -3.68
C GLY A 55 38.76 25.53 -4.21
N ASN A 56 39.76 24.88 -3.62
CA ASN A 56 40.17 23.52 -3.94
C ASN A 56 39.36 22.49 -3.11
N PRO A 57 38.56 21.61 -3.74
CA PRO A 57 37.73 20.65 -3.01
C PRO A 57 38.53 19.63 -2.19
N ARG A 58 39.73 19.25 -2.64
CA ARG A 58 40.57 18.29 -1.90
C ARG A 58 41.16 18.90 -0.64
N GLU A 59 41.52 20.19 -0.69
CA GLU A 59 41.96 20.93 0.49
C GLU A 59 40.81 21.13 1.49
N LEU A 60 39.61 21.47 1.00
CA LEU A 60 38.41 21.55 1.86
C LEU A 60 38.13 20.20 2.51
N ALA A 61 38.12 19.10 1.75
CA ALA A 61 37.93 17.76 2.28
C ALA A 61 38.97 17.43 3.37
N GLY A 62 40.25 17.76 3.17
CA GLY A 62 41.28 17.57 4.18
C GLY A 62 41.05 18.37 5.46
N LYS A 63 40.55 19.61 5.37
CA LYS A 63 40.15 20.40 6.55
C LYS A 63 38.99 19.76 7.29
N VAL A 64 37.96 19.32 6.55
CA VAL A 64 36.78 18.65 7.13
C VAL A 64 37.19 17.39 7.89
N VAL A 65 38.07 16.56 7.32
CA VAL A 65 38.60 15.38 8.03
C VAL A 65 39.29 15.77 9.35
N GLY A 66 40.05 16.86 9.37
CA GLY A 66 40.71 17.36 10.58
C GLY A 66 39.76 17.79 11.69
N GLU A 67 38.53 18.16 11.36
CA GLU A 67 37.49 18.58 12.32
C GLU A 67 36.61 17.40 12.81
N ILE A 68 36.66 16.24 12.15
CA ILE A 68 35.86 15.08 12.55
C ILE A 68 36.54 14.36 13.72
N SER A 69 35.87 14.37 14.88
CA SER A 69 36.24 13.56 16.05
C SER A 69 35.08 12.67 16.46
N ALA A 70 35.09 11.42 16.00
CA ALA A 70 34.08 10.40 16.35
C ALA A 70 34.67 8.98 16.27
N PRO A 71 35.73 8.66 17.04
CA PRO A 71 36.42 7.36 16.99
C PRO A 71 35.51 6.18 17.38
N GLU A 72 34.44 6.43 18.13
CA GLU A 72 33.42 5.45 18.46
C GLU A 72 32.54 5.06 17.26
N LEU A 73 32.40 5.94 16.27
CA LEU A 73 31.53 5.77 15.10
C LEU A 73 32.31 5.42 13.83
N ILE A 74 33.43 6.10 13.59
CA ILE A 74 34.18 6.06 12.34
C ILE A 74 35.53 5.38 12.59
N SER A 75 35.76 4.24 11.95
CA SER A 75 37.04 3.52 12.02
C SER A 75 38.08 4.09 11.06
N ASP A 76 37.65 4.60 9.90
CA ASP A 76 38.53 5.19 8.89
C ASP A 76 37.82 6.25 8.05
N ILE A 77 38.56 7.27 7.63
CA ILE A 77 38.08 8.32 6.75
C ILE A 77 39.17 8.73 5.75
N GLU A 78 38.86 8.58 4.46
CA GLU A 78 39.83 8.81 3.38
C GLU A 78 39.35 9.91 2.42
N VAL A 79 40.21 10.89 2.17
CA VAL A 79 40.02 11.85 1.07
C VAL A 79 40.41 11.19 -0.25
N SER A 80 39.42 10.92 -1.10
CA SER A 80 39.64 10.27 -2.39
C SER A 80 39.35 11.20 -3.59
N GLY A 81 40.05 10.94 -4.70
CA GLY A 81 39.88 11.67 -5.96
C GLY A 81 39.97 13.20 -5.84
N PRO A 82 39.04 13.96 -6.44
CA PRO A 82 39.05 15.42 -6.41
C PRO A 82 38.66 16.05 -5.05
N GLY A 83 38.22 15.25 -4.06
CA GLY A 83 37.75 15.74 -2.76
C GLY A 83 36.51 15.02 -2.23
N PHE A 84 36.32 13.75 -2.58
CA PHE A 84 35.31 12.90 -1.95
C PHE A 84 35.80 12.45 -0.57
N LEU A 85 34.89 12.26 0.39
CA LEU A 85 35.21 11.63 1.67
C LEU A 85 34.61 10.24 1.72
N ASN A 86 35.45 9.20 1.69
CA ASN A 86 35.03 7.82 1.94
C ASN A 86 35.07 7.59 3.45
N ILE A 87 33.98 7.09 4.03
CA ILE A 87 33.80 6.95 5.47
C ILE A 87 33.50 5.50 5.79
N THR A 88 34.35 4.89 6.61
CA THR A 88 34.20 3.52 7.10
C THR A 88 33.80 3.54 8.57
N LEU A 89 32.70 2.89 8.92
CA LEU A 89 32.20 2.81 10.29
C LEU A 89 32.95 1.80 11.15
N SER A 90 33.00 2.01 12.45
CA SER A 90 33.41 0.95 13.38
C SER A 90 32.36 -0.17 13.38
N ASP A 91 32.81 -1.43 13.49
CA ASP A 91 31.92 -2.58 13.67
C ASP A 91 31.10 -2.43 14.97
N GLU A 92 31.73 -1.90 16.01
CA GLU A 92 31.11 -1.61 17.30
C GLU A 92 29.90 -0.68 17.15
N ALA A 93 30.01 0.42 16.37
CA ALA A 93 28.89 1.33 16.15
C ALA A 93 27.72 0.66 15.44
N ILE A 94 27.99 -0.23 14.47
CA ILE A 94 26.96 -0.99 13.77
C ILE A 94 26.22 -1.87 14.77
N VAL A 95 26.93 -2.70 15.52
CA VAL A 95 26.30 -3.64 16.47
C VAL A 95 25.55 -2.90 17.59
N ARG A 96 26.11 -1.81 18.13
CA ARG A 96 25.41 -0.98 19.15
C ARG A 96 24.12 -0.38 18.62
N THR A 97 24.13 0.12 17.40
CA THR A 97 22.94 0.72 16.77
C THR A 97 21.87 -0.35 16.55
N LEU A 98 22.26 -1.53 16.04
CA LEU A 98 21.35 -2.65 15.88
C LEU A 98 20.79 -3.15 17.21
N ALA A 99 21.60 -3.19 18.27
CA ALA A 99 21.14 -3.57 19.60
C ALA A 99 20.10 -2.58 20.14
N ALA A 100 20.32 -1.28 19.92
CA ALA A 100 19.34 -0.25 20.27
C ALA A 100 18.03 -0.39 19.48
N ARG A 101 18.11 -0.73 18.18
CA ARG A 101 16.91 -1.04 17.37
C ARG A 101 16.19 -2.29 17.86
N ALA A 102 16.92 -3.35 18.18
CA ALA A 102 16.35 -4.60 18.66
C ALA A 102 15.64 -4.47 20.02
N ALA A 103 16.07 -3.51 20.85
CA ALA A 103 15.44 -3.19 22.12
C ALA A 103 14.12 -2.40 21.98
N ASP A 104 13.83 -1.86 20.79
CA ASP A 104 12.56 -1.23 20.43
C ASP A 104 11.67 -2.25 19.69
N ASP A 105 10.44 -2.43 20.14
CA ASP A 105 9.45 -3.30 19.47
C ASP A 105 9.17 -2.83 18.04
N ARG A 106 9.35 -1.53 17.77
CA ARG A 106 9.20 -0.92 16.44
C ARG A 106 10.49 -0.94 15.62
N LEU A 107 11.54 -1.62 16.09
CA LEU A 107 12.82 -1.76 15.38
C LEU A 107 13.50 -0.41 15.07
N GLY A 108 13.25 0.60 15.92
CA GLY A 108 13.77 1.96 15.76
C GLY A 108 13.05 2.78 14.70
N VAL A 109 11.86 2.37 14.22
CA VAL A 109 11.02 3.22 13.35
C VAL A 109 10.30 4.27 14.19
N PRO A 110 10.67 5.57 14.05
CA PRO A 110 10.01 6.63 14.82
C PRO A 110 8.57 6.85 14.34
N TYR A 111 7.77 7.49 15.17
CA TYR A 111 6.54 8.14 14.70
C TYR A 111 6.90 9.41 13.94
N ALA A 112 6.05 9.79 12.98
CA ALA A 112 6.13 11.10 12.33
C ALA A 112 6.07 12.20 13.38
N GLU A 113 6.87 13.27 13.21
CA GLU A 113 6.90 14.39 14.15
C GLU A 113 5.57 15.16 14.20
N GLN A 114 4.86 15.20 13.06
CA GLN A 114 3.58 15.89 12.91
C GLN A 114 2.59 14.95 12.18
N PRO A 115 2.04 13.96 12.88
CA PRO A 115 1.10 13.03 12.27
C PRO A 115 -0.21 13.77 11.92
N GLY A 116 -0.65 13.62 10.67
CA GLY A 116 -1.91 14.14 10.17
C GLY A 116 -3.07 13.15 10.30
N THR A 117 -4.24 13.57 9.82
CA THR A 117 -5.36 12.67 9.51
C THR A 117 -5.42 12.42 8.02
N THR A 118 -5.24 11.16 7.61
CA THR A 118 -5.33 10.73 6.22
C THR A 118 -6.62 9.96 6.01
N VAL A 119 -7.46 10.41 5.07
CA VAL A 119 -8.59 9.60 4.57
C VAL A 119 -8.14 8.90 3.30
N ILE A 120 -8.21 7.58 3.27
CA ILE A 120 -7.83 6.78 2.11
C ILE A 120 -9.03 5.99 1.59
N ASP A 121 -9.25 6.12 0.28
CA ASP A 121 -10.35 5.52 -0.44
C ASP A 121 -9.85 4.40 -1.36
N TYR A 122 -10.24 3.17 -1.06
CA TYR A 122 -9.72 1.96 -1.71
C TYR A 122 -10.70 0.79 -1.58
N ALA A 123 -10.46 -0.27 -2.38
CA ALA A 123 -11.30 -1.46 -2.41
C ALA A 123 -12.79 -1.10 -2.66
N GLN A 124 -13.08 -0.56 -3.84
CA GLN A 124 -14.37 0.04 -4.22
C GLN A 124 -15.18 -0.86 -5.18
N PRO A 125 -15.69 -2.04 -4.76
CA PRO A 125 -16.48 -2.89 -5.63
C PRO A 125 -17.86 -2.26 -5.94
N ASN A 126 -18.47 -2.75 -7.02
CA ASN A 126 -19.83 -2.37 -7.38
C ASN A 126 -20.81 -3.41 -6.83
N VAL A 127 -21.87 -2.95 -6.17
CA VAL A 127 -22.95 -3.79 -5.66
C VAL A 127 -23.60 -4.58 -6.82
N ALA A 128 -24.00 -5.82 -6.54
CA ALA A 128 -24.55 -6.76 -7.52
C ALA A 128 -23.62 -7.12 -8.70
N LYS A 129 -22.29 -6.94 -8.56
CA LYS A 129 -21.28 -7.39 -9.53
C LYS A 129 -20.14 -8.11 -8.84
N GLU A 130 -19.57 -9.09 -9.54
CA GLU A 130 -18.38 -9.80 -9.08
C GLU A 130 -17.16 -8.90 -9.04
N MET A 131 -16.27 -9.17 -8.09
CA MET A 131 -14.98 -8.51 -8.02
C MET A 131 -14.01 -9.11 -9.05
N HIS A 132 -13.30 -8.22 -9.74
CA HIS A 132 -12.26 -8.56 -10.70
C HIS A 132 -10.88 -8.02 -10.26
N VAL A 133 -9.84 -8.38 -10.99
CA VAL A 133 -8.43 -8.00 -10.72
C VAL A 133 -8.17 -6.51 -10.57
N GLY A 134 -8.98 -5.63 -11.18
CA GLY A 134 -8.89 -4.18 -10.93
C GLY A 134 -9.21 -3.77 -9.48
N HIS A 135 -10.16 -4.45 -8.83
CA HIS A 135 -10.47 -4.19 -7.41
C HIS A 135 -9.39 -4.77 -6.49
N LEU A 136 -8.74 -5.87 -6.90
CA LEU A 136 -7.60 -6.44 -6.18
C LEU A 136 -6.48 -5.41 -6.04
N ARG A 137 -6.09 -4.74 -7.13
CA ARG A 137 -5.00 -3.73 -7.06
C ARG A 137 -5.32 -2.62 -6.08
N SER A 138 -6.53 -2.06 -6.16
CA SER A 138 -6.98 -1.03 -5.23
C SER A 138 -6.93 -1.52 -3.78
N ALA A 139 -7.44 -2.74 -3.52
CA ALA A 139 -7.45 -3.34 -2.19
C ALA A 139 -6.03 -3.53 -1.62
N VAL A 140 -5.14 -4.19 -2.38
CA VAL A 140 -3.79 -4.53 -1.94
C VAL A 140 -2.92 -3.29 -1.73
N ILE A 141 -2.94 -2.35 -2.67
CA ILE A 141 -2.16 -1.10 -2.57
C ILE A 141 -2.67 -0.25 -1.43
N GLY A 142 -3.99 -0.08 -1.32
CA GLY A 142 -4.60 0.73 -0.27
C GLY A 142 -4.33 0.17 1.12
N ASP A 143 -4.48 -1.13 1.31
CA ASP A 143 -4.21 -1.81 2.59
C ASP A 143 -2.73 -1.65 3.01
N ALA A 144 -1.77 -1.85 2.09
CA ALA A 144 -0.36 -1.66 2.40
C ALA A 144 -0.03 -0.19 2.78
N VAL A 145 -0.63 0.78 2.07
CA VAL A 145 -0.44 2.20 2.40
C VAL A 145 -1.03 2.52 3.78
N VAL A 146 -2.22 2.02 4.09
CA VAL A 146 -2.85 2.15 5.41
C VAL A 146 -1.90 1.64 6.50
N GLN A 147 -1.41 0.41 6.38
CA GLN A 147 -0.55 -0.22 7.38
C GLN A 147 0.76 0.58 7.60
N ILE A 148 1.36 1.09 6.52
CA ILE A 148 2.57 1.92 6.60
C ILE A 148 2.31 3.26 7.30
N LEU A 149 1.22 3.93 6.97
CA LEU A 149 0.85 5.23 7.55
C LEU A 149 0.48 5.10 9.03
N GLU A 150 -0.32 4.08 9.40
CA GLU A 150 -0.66 3.82 10.80
C GLU A 150 0.58 3.43 11.60
N PHE A 151 1.47 2.60 11.04
CA PHE A 151 2.71 2.24 11.72
C PHE A 151 3.59 3.47 11.95
N THR A 152 3.63 4.44 11.04
CA THR A 152 4.36 5.70 11.21
C THR A 152 3.61 6.75 12.04
N GLY A 153 2.42 6.44 12.53
CA GLY A 153 1.68 7.22 13.53
C GLY A 153 0.63 8.16 12.97
N GLU A 154 0.35 8.14 11.67
CA GLU A 154 -0.77 8.88 11.11
C GLU A 154 -2.11 8.30 11.58
N LYS A 155 -3.10 9.18 11.77
CA LYS A 155 -4.48 8.73 11.94
C LYS A 155 -5.07 8.44 10.56
N VAL A 156 -5.28 7.16 10.25
CA VAL A 156 -5.86 6.75 8.96
C VAL A 156 -7.35 6.47 9.13
N VAL A 157 -8.17 7.05 8.25
CA VAL A 157 -9.60 6.77 8.12
C VAL A 157 -9.82 6.07 6.78
N ARG A 158 -10.25 4.81 6.84
CA ARG A 158 -10.52 4.00 5.66
C ARG A 158 -11.88 4.37 5.08
N ARG A 159 -11.99 4.39 3.76
CA ARG A 159 -13.27 4.49 3.04
C ARG A 159 -13.30 3.47 1.92
N HIS A 160 -14.36 2.67 1.91
CA HIS A 160 -14.67 1.78 0.81
C HIS A 160 -15.85 2.37 0.05
N HIS A 161 -15.53 3.19 -0.96
CA HIS A 161 -16.54 3.90 -1.75
C HIS A 161 -17.22 2.97 -2.76
N ILE A 162 -18.04 2.06 -2.23
CA ILE A 162 -18.76 1.07 -3.04
C ILE A 162 -19.75 1.73 -4.00
N GLY A 163 -19.85 1.16 -5.21
CA GLY A 163 -20.84 1.55 -6.21
C GLY A 163 -22.20 0.96 -5.85
N ASP A 164 -22.90 1.58 -4.91
CA ASP A 164 -24.19 1.15 -4.37
C ASP A 164 -25.37 1.99 -4.86
N TRP A 165 -25.14 2.95 -5.75
CA TRP A 165 -26.18 3.84 -6.28
C TRP A 165 -26.18 3.86 -7.80
N GLY A 166 -27.37 3.95 -8.43
CA GLY A 166 -27.47 4.04 -9.88
C GLY A 166 -28.78 3.52 -10.48
N THR A 167 -28.98 3.79 -11.76
CA THR A 167 -30.23 3.47 -12.47
C THR A 167 -30.48 1.96 -12.60
N GLN A 168 -29.42 1.14 -12.54
CA GLN A 168 -29.52 -0.32 -12.58
C GLN A 168 -30.36 -0.89 -11.44
N PHE A 169 -30.43 -0.21 -10.29
CA PHE A 169 -31.23 -0.68 -9.15
C PHE A 169 -32.73 -0.65 -9.44
N GLY A 170 -33.20 0.19 -10.37
CA GLY A 170 -34.62 0.23 -10.73
C GLY A 170 -35.14 -1.12 -11.22
N MET A 171 -34.41 -1.79 -12.12
CA MET A 171 -34.82 -3.12 -12.60
C MET A 171 -34.64 -4.21 -11.54
N LEU A 172 -33.59 -4.12 -10.72
CA LEU A 172 -33.31 -5.11 -9.68
C LEU A 172 -34.38 -5.09 -8.60
N ILE A 173 -34.70 -3.89 -8.09
CA ILE A 173 -35.73 -3.70 -7.08
C ILE A 173 -37.10 -4.07 -7.64
N GLN A 174 -37.44 -3.61 -8.85
CA GLN A 174 -38.73 -3.93 -9.46
C GLN A 174 -38.90 -5.45 -9.67
N TYR A 175 -37.83 -6.15 -10.08
CA TYR A 175 -37.87 -7.61 -10.19
C TYR A 175 -38.09 -8.28 -8.84
N LEU A 176 -37.42 -7.81 -7.78
CA LEU A 176 -37.56 -8.36 -6.43
C LEU A 176 -38.97 -8.14 -5.86
N ILE A 177 -39.63 -7.02 -6.16
CA ILE A 177 -41.04 -6.79 -5.79
C ILE A 177 -41.96 -7.85 -6.40
N GLU A 178 -41.71 -8.21 -7.66
CA GLU A 178 -42.50 -9.21 -8.38
C GLU A 178 -42.12 -10.66 -7.97
N HIS A 179 -40.94 -10.83 -7.36
CA HIS A 179 -40.38 -12.14 -6.96
C HIS A 179 -39.75 -12.06 -5.54
N PRO A 180 -40.54 -11.83 -4.49
CA PRO A 180 -40.05 -11.44 -3.16
C PRO A 180 -39.19 -12.50 -2.46
N GLN A 181 -39.29 -13.78 -2.86
CA GLN A 181 -38.57 -14.90 -2.25
C GLN A 181 -37.13 -15.07 -2.77
N GLU A 182 -36.73 -14.30 -3.78
CA GLU A 182 -35.46 -14.52 -4.49
C GLU A 182 -34.21 -14.06 -3.74
N LEU A 183 -34.36 -13.30 -2.64
CA LEU A 183 -33.30 -12.85 -1.72
C LEU A 183 -33.56 -13.22 -0.26
N ASP A 184 -34.52 -14.11 0.02
CA ASP A 184 -34.79 -14.56 1.39
C ASP A 184 -33.69 -15.54 1.85
N HIS A 185 -32.62 -15.02 2.43
CA HIS A 185 -31.62 -15.81 3.15
C HIS A 185 -32.00 -15.97 4.63
N GLN A 186 -31.56 -17.07 5.25
CA GLN A 186 -31.66 -17.23 6.71
C GLN A 186 -30.70 -16.23 7.37
N ALA A 187 -31.24 -15.13 7.88
CA ALA A 187 -30.50 -14.15 8.67
C ALA A 187 -29.82 -14.85 9.87
N GLY A 188 -28.51 -14.71 10.02
CA GLY A 188 -27.79 -15.30 11.15
C GLY A 188 -26.27 -15.17 11.18
N GLU A 189 -25.60 -14.90 10.06
CA GLU A 189 -24.13 -14.73 10.05
C GLU A 189 -23.72 -13.27 10.29
N GLN A 190 -22.69 -13.07 11.11
CA GLN A 190 -22.05 -11.77 11.28
C GLN A 190 -21.26 -11.45 10.00
N LEU A 191 -21.48 -10.28 9.38
CA LEU A 191 -20.87 -9.91 8.09
C LEU A 191 -19.34 -10.05 8.08
N GLU A 192 -18.70 -9.67 9.18
CA GLU A 192 -17.23 -9.70 9.34
C GLU A 192 -16.68 -11.12 9.35
N GLU A 193 -17.50 -12.13 9.67
CA GLU A 193 -17.13 -13.55 9.71
C GLU A 193 -17.61 -14.32 8.47
N ALA A 194 -18.03 -13.62 7.41
CA ALA A 194 -18.60 -14.24 6.21
C ALA A 194 -17.66 -15.29 5.61
N SER A 195 -18.17 -16.51 5.49
CA SER A 195 -17.44 -17.65 4.91
C SER A 195 -17.38 -17.57 3.38
N GLN A 196 -16.42 -18.28 2.76
CA GLN A 196 -16.36 -18.40 1.29
C GLN A 196 -17.66 -18.97 0.72
N GLN A 197 -18.24 -19.97 1.39
CA GLN A 197 -19.49 -20.60 0.95
C GLN A 197 -20.66 -19.62 0.98
N ALA A 198 -20.75 -18.78 2.01
CA ALA A 198 -21.78 -17.76 2.10
C ALA A 198 -21.63 -16.71 0.98
N GLY A 199 -20.40 -16.23 0.74
CA GLY A 199 -20.12 -15.28 -0.33
C GLY A 199 -20.40 -15.81 -1.74
N GLU A 200 -20.07 -17.08 -2.02
CA GLU A 200 -20.40 -17.73 -3.30
C GLU A 200 -21.92 -17.88 -3.50
N ALA A 201 -22.65 -18.26 -2.44
CA ALA A 201 -24.10 -18.35 -2.48
C ALA A 201 -24.72 -16.97 -2.75
N ALA A 202 -24.25 -15.93 -2.06
CA ALA A 202 -24.69 -14.56 -2.24
C ALA A 202 -24.48 -14.06 -3.67
N MET A 203 -23.29 -14.24 -4.24
CA MET A 203 -23.05 -13.85 -5.63
C MET A 203 -23.82 -14.66 -6.64
N SER A 204 -24.02 -15.96 -6.40
CA SER A 204 -24.86 -16.78 -7.25
C SER A 204 -26.29 -16.23 -7.31
N SER A 205 -26.87 -15.88 -6.16
CA SER A 205 -28.18 -15.23 -6.06
C SER A 205 -28.21 -13.89 -6.81
N LEU A 206 -27.25 -13.01 -6.57
CA LEU A 206 -27.16 -11.68 -7.20
C LEU A 206 -27.00 -11.78 -8.73
N ASN A 207 -26.14 -12.67 -9.21
CA ASN A 207 -25.94 -12.89 -10.65
C ASN A 207 -27.22 -13.41 -11.32
N ARG A 208 -27.93 -14.33 -10.66
CA ARG A 208 -29.19 -14.89 -11.15
C ARG A 208 -30.28 -13.82 -11.24
N LEU A 209 -30.42 -13.00 -10.20
CA LEU A 209 -31.34 -11.85 -10.16
C LEU A 209 -31.03 -10.82 -11.24
N TYR A 210 -29.75 -10.47 -11.40
CA TYR A 210 -29.33 -9.53 -12.43
C TYR A 210 -29.66 -10.05 -13.84
N LYS A 211 -29.35 -11.32 -14.13
CA LYS A 211 -29.66 -11.92 -15.43
C LYS A 211 -31.17 -11.98 -15.70
N ALA A 212 -31.96 -12.40 -14.71
CA ALA A 212 -33.41 -12.52 -14.84
C ALA A 212 -34.09 -11.15 -15.01
N SER A 213 -33.77 -10.19 -14.15
CA SER A 213 -34.28 -8.82 -14.24
C SER A 213 -33.88 -8.14 -15.55
N ARG A 214 -32.65 -8.36 -16.03
CA ARG A 214 -32.21 -7.81 -17.31
C ARG A 214 -32.94 -8.42 -18.49
N ALA A 215 -33.12 -9.73 -18.52
CA ALA A 215 -33.88 -10.41 -19.57
C ALA A 215 -35.31 -9.88 -19.64
N LEU A 216 -35.95 -9.64 -18.49
CA LEU A 216 -37.30 -9.07 -18.43
C LEU A 216 -37.31 -7.60 -18.87
N PHE A 217 -36.34 -6.80 -18.43
CA PHE A 217 -36.18 -5.39 -18.85
C PHE A 217 -36.03 -5.21 -20.37
N ASP A 218 -35.34 -6.14 -21.02
CA ASP A 218 -35.12 -6.09 -22.47
C ASP A 218 -36.32 -6.67 -23.27
N ALA A 219 -37.14 -7.54 -22.66
CA ALA A 219 -38.25 -8.23 -23.33
C ALA A 219 -39.65 -7.64 -23.07
N ASP A 220 -39.86 -6.96 -21.94
CA ASP A 220 -41.16 -6.45 -21.48
C ASP A 220 -41.11 -4.92 -21.28
N GLU A 221 -41.79 -4.18 -22.15
CA GLU A 221 -41.86 -2.71 -22.07
C GLU A 221 -42.66 -2.22 -20.85
N GLU A 222 -43.67 -2.97 -20.36
CA GLU A 222 -44.38 -2.57 -19.14
C GLU A 222 -43.49 -2.72 -17.91
N PHE A 223 -42.71 -3.81 -17.82
CA PHE A 223 -41.72 -3.99 -16.76
C PHE A 223 -40.66 -2.88 -16.80
N LYS A 224 -40.17 -2.54 -17.99
CA LYS A 224 -39.18 -1.47 -18.20
C LYS A 224 -39.66 -0.12 -17.69
N ASP A 225 -40.92 0.22 -17.93
CA ASP A 225 -41.51 1.47 -17.44
C ASP A 225 -41.67 1.47 -15.92
N ARG A 226 -42.09 0.33 -15.32
CA ARG A 226 -42.10 0.17 -13.85
C ARG A 226 -40.69 0.28 -13.26
N ALA A 227 -39.69 -0.34 -13.87
CA ALA A 227 -38.30 -0.27 -13.45
C ALA A 227 -37.73 1.16 -13.51
N ARG A 228 -38.06 1.93 -14.56
CA ARG A 228 -37.70 3.35 -14.65
C ARG A 228 -38.36 4.19 -13.56
N ARG A 229 -39.64 3.96 -13.30
CA ARG A 229 -40.35 4.62 -12.19
C ARG A 229 -39.70 4.28 -10.85
N ARG A 230 -39.27 3.04 -10.65
CA ARG A 230 -38.59 2.61 -9.43
C ARG A 230 -37.27 3.35 -9.17
N VAL A 231 -36.55 3.78 -10.21
CA VAL A 231 -35.38 4.66 -10.04
C VAL A 231 -35.79 6.01 -9.45
N VAL A 232 -36.92 6.57 -9.89
CA VAL A 232 -37.44 7.84 -9.36
C VAL A 232 -37.87 7.66 -7.90
N ASP A 233 -38.57 6.56 -7.59
CA ASP A 233 -39.00 6.26 -6.22
C ASP A 233 -37.79 6.08 -5.29
N LEU A 234 -36.72 5.42 -5.76
CA LEU A 234 -35.45 5.28 -5.03
C LEU A 234 -34.80 6.64 -4.73
N GLN A 235 -34.75 7.53 -5.72
CA GLN A 235 -34.21 8.89 -5.58
C GLN A 235 -35.07 9.79 -4.69
N ALA A 236 -36.38 9.55 -4.66
CA ALA A 236 -37.33 10.26 -3.80
C ALA A 236 -37.28 9.77 -2.34
N GLY A 237 -36.58 8.67 -2.06
CA GLY A 237 -36.48 8.08 -0.74
C GLY A 237 -37.73 7.30 -0.32
N ASP A 238 -38.43 6.68 -1.27
CA ASP A 238 -39.56 5.79 -0.97
C ASP A 238 -39.11 4.64 -0.05
N GLU A 239 -39.81 4.46 1.08
CA GLU A 239 -39.38 3.55 2.16
C GLU A 239 -39.31 2.09 1.72
N GLU A 240 -40.30 1.60 0.95
CA GLU A 240 -40.30 0.23 0.44
C GLU A 240 -39.13 0.01 -0.53
N THR A 241 -38.93 0.97 -1.44
CA THR A 241 -37.84 0.93 -2.43
C THR A 241 -36.46 0.93 -1.76
N LEU A 242 -36.26 1.79 -0.75
CA LEU A 242 -35.01 1.86 0.01
C LEU A 242 -34.77 0.57 0.81
N ALA A 243 -35.80 -0.01 1.42
CA ALA A 243 -35.66 -1.27 2.16
C ALA A 243 -35.22 -2.42 1.24
N LEU A 244 -35.76 -2.50 0.02
CA LEU A 244 -35.36 -3.51 -0.96
C LEU A 244 -33.97 -3.24 -1.55
N TRP A 245 -33.63 -1.97 -1.78
CA TRP A 245 -32.27 -1.58 -2.15
C TRP A 245 -31.25 -2.02 -1.10
N GLN A 246 -31.52 -1.76 0.19
CA GLN A 246 -30.63 -2.14 1.28
C GLN A 246 -30.39 -3.65 1.31
N LYS A 247 -31.41 -4.48 1.04
CA LYS A 247 -31.23 -5.94 0.92
C LYS A 247 -30.19 -6.32 -0.14
N PHE A 248 -30.19 -5.67 -1.31
CA PHE A 248 -29.18 -5.94 -2.35
C PHE A 248 -27.77 -5.50 -1.93
N VAL A 249 -27.68 -4.38 -1.20
CA VAL A 249 -26.41 -3.90 -0.65
C VAL A 249 -25.88 -4.88 0.40
N ASP A 250 -26.71 -5.30 1.34
CA ASP A 250 -26.35 -6.24 2.40
C ASP A 250 -25.91 -7.59 1.84
N GLU A 251 -26.64 -8.12 0.84
CA GLU A 251 -26.27 -9.36 0.15
C GLU A 251 -24.92 -9.23 -0.57
N SER A 252 -24.67 -8.07 -1.21
CA SER A 252 -23.38 -7.82 -1.87
C SER A 252 -22.24 -7.67 -0.85
N LYS A 253 -22.52 -7.10 0.33
CA LYS A 253 -21.54 -7.01 1.42
C LYS A 253 -21.09 -8.40 1.86
N VAL A 254 -22.00 -9.38 2.04
CA VAL A 254 -21.63 -10.77 2.39
C VAL A 254 -20.54 -11.31 1.46
N TYR A 255 -20.69 -11.10 0.15
CA TYR A 255 -19.66 -11.46 -0.82
C TYR A 255 -18.37 -10.64 -0.68
N PHE A 256 -18.47 -9.32 -0.53
CA PHE A 256 -17.28 -8.48 -0.40
C PHE A 256 -16.44 -8.89 0.82
N TYR A 257 -17.09 -9.11 1.96
CA TYR A 257 -16.44 -9.60 3.17
C TYR A 257 -15.77 -10.96 2.96
N SER A 258 -16.43 -11.91 2.28
CA SER A 258 -15.80 -13.20 2.01
C SER A 258 -14.52 -13.05 1.17
N VAL A 259 -14.51 -12.15 0.17
CA VAL A 259 -13.33 -11.89 -0.66
C VAL A 259 -12.24 -11.19 0.14
N PHE A 260 -12.57 -10.19 0.95
CA PHE A 260 -11.59 -9.46 1.78
C PHE A 260 -11.01 -10.32 2.89
N ASN A 261 -11.80 -11.17 3.52
CA ASN A 261 -11.35 -12.19 4.47
C ASN A 261 -10.36 -13.17 3.81
N LYS A 262 -10.62 -13.58 2.56
CA LYS A 262 -9.68 -14.42 1.79
C LYS A 262 -8.35 -13.72 1.53
N LEU A 263 -8.42 -12.41 1.26
CA LEU A 263 -7.26 -11.56 1.10
C LEU A 263 -6.57 -11.25 2.43
N ASP A 264 -7.05 -11.74 3.57
CA ASP A 264 -6.50 -11.39 4.89
C ASP A 264 -6.40 -9.86 5.05
N MET A 265 -7.51 -9.19 4.72
CA MET A 265 -7.70 -7.75 4.85
C MET A 265 -8.89 -7.50 5.77
N GLU A 266 -8.65 -6.77 6.85
CA GLU A 266 -9.67 -6.41 7.82
C GLU A 266 -10.51 -5.25 7.30
N ILE A 267 -11.83 -5.43 7.27
CA ILE A 267 -12.79 -4.44 6.80
C ILE A 267 -13.84 -4.27 7.88
N HIS A 268 -14.16 -3.03 8.22
CA HIS A 268 -15.20 -2.70 9.18
C HIS A 268 -16.39 -2.06 8.46
N ASP A 269 -17.61 -2.40 8.86
CA ASP A 269 -18.81 -1.93 8.16
C ASP A 269 -18.94 -0.40 8.20
N ALA A 270 -18.45 0.22 9.28
CA ALA A 270 -18.39 1.68 9.45
C ALA A 270 -17.48 2.40 8.42
N ASP A 271 -16.55 1.68 7.78
CA ASP A 271 -15.68 2.22 6.74
C ASP A 271 -16.30 2.06 5.34
N VAL A 272 -17.36 1.28 5.20
CA VAL A 272 -18.09 1.06 3.93
C VAL A 272 -19.08 2.21 3.71
N VAL A 273 -18.59 3.29 3.11
CA VAL A 273 -19.39 4.48 2.76
C VAL A 273 -19.48 4.62 1.25
N GLY A 274 -20.52 4.02 0.68
CA GLY A 274 -20.83 4.04 -0.75
C GLY A 274 -21.21 5.41 -1.30
N GLU A 275 -21.47 5.46 -2.60
CA GLU A 275 -21.97 6.65 -3.29
C GLU A 275 -23.27 7.17 -2.64
N SER A 276 -24.14 6.26 -2.21
CA SER A 276 -25.42 6.57 -1.59
C SER A 276 -25.29 7.41 -0.31
N GLY A 277 -24.18 7.27 0.42
CA GLY A 277 -23.90 7.99 1.67
C GLY A 277 -23.84 9.51 1.50
N TYR A 278 -23.64 9.99 0.26
CA TYR A 278 -23.53 11.42 -0.05
C TYR A 278 -24.78 11.99 -0.72
N ASN A 279 -25.84 11.20 -0.94
CA ASN A 279 -27.05 11.63 -1.66
C ASN A 279 -27.68 12.90 -1.09
N ALA A 280 -27.75 13.01 0.24
CA ALA A 280 -28.30 14.17 0.93
C ALA A 280 -27.49 15.47 0.71
N MET A 281 -26.21 15.34 0.33
CA MET A 281 -25.30 16.47 0.10
C MET A 281 -25.28 16.94 -1.37
N LEU A 282 -25.70 16.11 -2.33
CA LEU A 282 -25.49 16.38 -3.77
C LEU A 282 -26.11 17.71 -4.21
N ALA A 283 -27.37 17.96 -3.83
CA ALA A 283 -28.09 19.18 -4.19
C ALA A 283 -27.41 20.43 -3.60
N GLU A 284 -26.96 20.34 -2.34
CA GLU A 284 -26.24 21.43 -1.69
C GLU A 284 -24.87 21.67 -2.34
N THR A 285 -24.12 20.61 -2.64
CA THR A 285 -22.81 20.70 -3.32
C THR A 285 -22.93 21.41 -4.67
N CYS A 286 -23.93 21.06 -5.48
CA CYS A 286 -24.20 21.74 -6.76
C CYS A 286 -24.54 23.23 -6.55
N ARG A 287 -25.42 23.54 -5.59
CA ARG A 287 -25.80 24.93 -5.27
C ARG A 287 -24.59 25.77 -4.87
N LEU A 288 -23.72 25.24 -4.00
CA LEU A 288 -22.52 25.94 -3.54
C LEU A 288 -21.51 26.20 -4.68
N LEU A 289 -21.38 25.27 -5.63
CA LEU A 289 -20.52 25.46 -6.80
C LEU A 289 -21.06 26.55 -7.75
N GLU A 290 -22.38 26.61 -7.91
CA GLU A 290 -23.03 27.65 -8.72
C GLU A 290 -22.94 29.02 -8.02
N GLU A 291 -23.20 29.09 -6.71
CA GLU A 291 -23.12 30.32 -5.90
C GLU A 291 -21.69 30.90 -5.83
N SER A 292 -20.67 30.03 -5.76
CA SER A 292 -19.26 30.46 -5.78
C SER A 292 -18.77 30.89 -7.17
N GLY A 293 -19.55 30.63 -8.23
CA GLY A 293 -19.17 30.91 -9.62
C GLY A 293 -18.16 29.93 -10.21
N VAL A 294 -17.78 28.88 -9.48
CA VAL A 294 -16.86 27.84 -9.95
C VAL A 294 -17.53 26.99 -11.03
N ALA A 295 -18.81 26.67 -10.86
CA ALA A 295 -19.62 25.98 -11.86
C ALA A 295 -20.60 26.94 -12.52
N VAL A 296 -20.82 26.76 -13.82
CA VAL A 296 -21.74 27.57 -14.63
C VAL A 296 -22.70 26.67 -15.40
N ARG A 297 -23.91 27.19 -15.68
CA ARG A 297 -24.86 26.48 -16.53
C ARG A 297 -24.45 26.57 -18.00
N SER A 298 -24.36 25.43 -18.66
CA SER A 298 -24.07 25.29 -20.09
C SER A 298 -24.95 24.21 -20.71
N ASN A 299 -25.74 24.57 -21.71
CA ASN A 299 -26.73 23.67 -22.36
C ASN A 299 -27.65 22.96 -21.35
N GLY A 300 -28.06 23.66 -20.29
CA GLY A 300 -28.92 23.13 -19.23
C GLY A 300 -28.22 22.32 -18.15
N ALA A 301 -26.99 21.86 -18.36
CA ALA A 301 -26.17 21.17 -17.36
C ALA A 301 -25.35 22.15 -16.51
N LEU A 302 -25.01 21.77 -15.28
CA LEU A 302 -24.07 22.49 -14.42
C LEU A 302 -22.65 21.94 -14.62
N CYS A 303 -21.76 22.80 -15.11
CA CYS A 303 -20.45 22.40 -15.62
C CYS A 303 -19.32 23.25 -15.02
N VAL A 304 -18.17 22.63 -14.79
CA VAL A 304 -16.90 23.31 -14.47
C VAL A 304 -15.96 23.19 -15.67
N PHE A 305 -15.37 24.30 -16.08
CA PHE A 305 -14.45 24.37 -17.23
C PHE A 305 -13.01 24.60 -16.76
N PHE A 306 -12.06 24.10 -17.55
CA PHE A 306 -10.62 24.19 -17.27
C PHE A 306 -9.89 24.65 -18.53
N ASP A 307 -8.96 25.59 -18.37
CA ASP A 307 -8.24 26.18 -19.52
C ASP A 307 -7.34 25.17 -20.24
N ASP A 308 -6.84 24.18 -19.50
CA ASP A 308 -5.88 23.17 -19.94
C ASP A 308 -6.52 21.82 -20.31
N VAL A 309 -7.84 21.67 -20.19
CA VAL A 309 -8.56 20.42 -20.51
C VAL A 309 -9.37 20.61 -21.80
N LYS A 310 -8.91 19.98 -22.87
CA LYS A 310 -9.52 20.03 -24.20
C LYS A 310 -9.71 18.63 -24.78
N GLY A 311 -10.76 18.47 -25.56
CA GLY A 311 -11.06 17.25 -26.30
C GLY A 311 -10.17 17.10 -27.55
N PRO A 312 -10.27 15.95 -28.25
CA PRO A 312 -9.54 15.72 -29.50
C PRO A 312 -9.82 16.74 -30.61
N ASP A 313 -10.98 17.40 -30.54
CA ASP A 313 -11.44 18.47 -31.43
C ASP A 313 -10.95 19.87 -31.03
N GLY A 314 -10.19 19.97 -29.93
CA GLY A 314 -9.66 21.22 -29.38
C GLY A 314 -10.67 22.02 -28.55
N ASN A 315 -11.90 21.52 -28.37
CA ASN A 315 -12.92 22.20 -27.57
C ASN A 315 -12.74 21.91 -26.07
N PRO A 316 -13.11 22.84 -25.17
CA PRO A 316 -13.08 22.59 -23.73
C PRO A 316 -13.96 21.39 -23.35
N VAL A 317 -13.42 20.47 -22.56
CA VAL A 317 -14.19 19.35 -21.99
C VAL A 317 -14.52 19.68 -20.54
N PRO A 318 -15.80 19.90 -20.19
CA PRO A 318 -16.17 20.25 -18.83
C PRO A 318 -16.26 19.02 -17.91
N LEU A 319 -16.11 19.27 -16.61
CA LEU A 319 -16.61 18.38 -15.57
C LEU A 319 -18.12 18.68 -15.37
N ILE A 320 -18.98 17.74 -15.76
CA ILE A 320 -20.44 17.86 -15.57
C ILE A 320 -20.77 17.40 -14.14
N VAL A 321 -21.23 18.34 -13.31
CA VAL A 321 -21.61 18.08 -11.91
C VAL A 321 -23.09 17.71 -11.82
N GLN A 322 -23.94 18.39 -12.60
CA GLN A 322 -25.36 18.08 -12.73
C GLN A 322 -25.77 18.07 -14.20
N LYS A 323 -26.49 17.03 -14.63
CA LYS A 323 -27.01 16.90 -15.99
C LYS A 323 -28.19 17.84 -16.24
N SER A 324 -28.55 18.03 -17.51
CA SER A 324 -29.67 18.89 -17.91
C SER A 324 -31.04 18.38 -17.48
N ASP A 325 -31.18 17.08 -17.21
CA ASP A 325 -32.37 16.45 -16.65
C ASP A 325 -32.44 16.54 -15.11
N GLY A 326 -31.48 17.22 -14.48
CA GLY A 326 -31.37 17.38 -13.03
C GLY A 326 -30.61 16.24 -12.33
N GLY A 327 -30.28 15.16 -13.03
CA GLY A 327 -29.56 14.03 -12.46
C GLY A 327 -28.13 14.37 -12.06
N PHE A 328 -27.69 13.84 -10.93
CA PHE A 328 -26.31 13.97 -10.45
C PHE A 328 -25.41 12.91 -11.10
N GLY A 329 -24.16 13.28 -11.39
CA GLY A 329 -23.13 12.36 -11.88
C GLY A 329 -22.07 12.08 -10.81
N TYR A 330 -21.12 11.19 -11.14
CA TYR A 330 -20.00 10.82 -10.27
C TYR A 330 -19.25 12.04 -9.70
N ALA A 331 -19.07 13.10 -10.51
CA ALA A 331 -18.42 14.33 -10.08
C ALA A 331 -19.10 14.98 -8.86
N ALA A 332 -20.44 14.98 -8.78
CA ALA A 332 -21.16 15.53 -7.64
C ALA A 332 -20.95 14.68 -6.37
N THR A 333 -20.92 13.36 -6.52
CA THR A 333 -20.66 12.42 -5.43
C THR A 333 -19.25 12.59 -4.90
N ASP A 334 -18.22 12.57 -5.75
CA ASP A 334 -16.83 12.75 -5.34
C ASP A 334 -16.57 14.12 -4.69
N LEU A 335 -17.17 15.18 -5.23
CA LEU A 335 -17.08 16.52 -4.65
C LEU A 335 -17.76 16.59 -3.28
N SER A 336 -18.90 15.92 -3.11
CA SER A 336 -19.58 15.82 -1.81
C SER A 336 -18.76 14.99 -0.82
N ALA A 337 -18.12 13.92 -1.28
CA ALA A 337 -17.22 13.11 -0.48
C ALA A 337 -15.99 13.92 -0.01
N ILE A 338 -15.38 14.74 -0.88
CA ILE A 338 -14.30 15.65 -0.46
C ILE A 338 -14.79 16.61 0.64
N ARG A 339 -15.98 17.20 0.49
CA ARG A 339 -16.55 18.10 1.49
C ARG A 339 -16.73 17.40 2.85
N ASP A 340 -17.29 16.19 2.85
CA ASP A 340 -17.46 15.38 4.06
C ASP A 340 -16.11 15.03 4.71
N ARG A 341 -15.17 14.52 3.91
CA ARG A 341 -13.86 14.06 4.40
C ARG A 341 -13.04 15.20 4.99
N VAL A 342 -13.07 16.39 4.40
CA VAL A 342 -12.34 17.56 4.93
C VAL A 342 -13.10 18.25 6.07
N GLY A 343 -14.42 18.38 5.93
CA GLY A 343 -15.27 19.10 6.88
C GLY A 343 -15.56 18.32 8.16
N ASN A 344 -16.02 17.08 8.00
CA ASN A 344 -16.51 16.24 9.09
C ASN A 344 -15.42 15.32 9.64
N LEU A 345 -14.61 14.70 8.76
CA LEU A 345 -13.54 13.77 9.19
C LEU A 345 -12.23 14.49 9.56
N GLY A 346 -12.10 15.77 9.17
CA GLY A 346 -10.93 16.59 9.51
C GLY A 346 -9.65 16.20 8.74
N ALA A 347 -9.79 15.69 7.52
CA ALA A 347 -8.67 15.20 6.74
C ALA A 347 -7.64 16.29 6.39
N ASN A 348 -6.36 15.97 6.60
CA ASN A 348 -5.21 16.70 6.06
C ASN A 348 -4.81 16.14 4.70
N THR A 349 -4.95 14.83 4.51
CA THR A 349 -4.57 14.14 3.26
C THR A 349 -5.76 13.31 2.80
N LEU A 350 -6.10 13.41 1.52
CA LEU A 350 -7.05 12.53 0.84
C LEU A 350 -6.32 11.69 -0.20
N LEU A 351 -6.35 10.36 -0.05
CA LEU A 351 -5.73 9.42 -0.97
C LEU A 351 -6.82 8.62 -1.68
N TYR A 352 -6.79 8.61 -3.02
CA TYR A 352 -7.74 7.85 -3.84
C TYR A 352 -6.99 6.76 -4.61
N VAL A 353 -7.14 5.50 -4.19
CA VAL A 353 -6.48 4.35 -4.81
C VAL A 353 -7.35 3.81 -5.94
N VAL A 354 -7.19 4.44 -7.11
CA VAL A 354 -8.07 4.24 -8.27
C VAL A 354 -7.26 4.10 -9.56
N ASP A 355 -7.84 3.40 -10.54
CA ASP A 355 -7.21 3.12 -11.83
C ASP A 355 -6.76 4.38 -12.57
N ALA A 356 -5.58 4.35 -13.21
CA ALA A 356 -5.01 5.47 -13.96
C ALA A 356 -5.92 6.01 -15.08
N ARG A 357 -6.85 5.20 -15.60
CA ARG A 357 -7.86 5.66 -16.59
C ARG A 357 -8.80 6.73 -16.04
N GLN A 358 -8.92 6.85 -14.71
CA GLN A 358 -9.75 7.87 -14.05
C GLN A 358 -8.97 9.16 -13.73
N SER A 359 -7.70 9.28 -14.13
CA SER A 359 -6.85 10.42 -13.73
C SER A 359 -7.38 11.78 -14.19
N LEU A 360 -7.98 11.88 -15.39
CA LEU A 360 -8.54 13.14 -15.85
C LEU A 360 -9.73 13.58 -14.96
N HIS A 361 -10.58 12.63 -14.57
CA HIS A 361 -11.72 12.89 -13.70
C HIS A 361 -11.27 13.42 -12.34
N PHE A 362 -10.38 12.71 -11.65
CA PHE A 362 -9.88 13.14 -10.34
C PHE A 362 -9.07 14.44 -10.40
N LYS A 363 -8.30 14.68 -11.47
CA LYS A 363 -7.65 15.98 -11.70
C LYS A 363 -8.69 17.10 -11.71
N MET A 364 -9.77 16.95 -12.47
CA MET A 364 -10.84 17.95 -12.57
C MET A 364 -11.59 18.11 -11.24
N VAL A 365 -11.87 17.02 -10.53
CA VAL A 365 -12.54 17.03 -9.22
C VAL A 365 -11.70 17.77 -8.18
N PHE A 366 -10.41 17.43 -8.05
CA PHE A 366 -9.52 18.07 -7.06
C PHE A 366 -9.33 19.56 -7.35
N GLU A 367 -9.17 19.92 -8.63
CA GLU A 367 -9.07 21.32 -9.02
C GLU A 367 -10.37 22.09 -8.77
N THR A 368 -11.54 21.46 -9.02
CA THR A 368 -12.84 22.04 -8.69
C THR A 368 -12.97 22.28 -7.19
N ALA A 369 -12.64 21.29 -6.36
CA ALA A 369 -12.69 21.41 -4.90
C ALA A 369 -11.72 22.49 -4.38
N ARG A 370 -10.55 22.63 -4.99
CA ARG A 370 -9.58 23.70 -4.68
C ARG A 370 -10.13 25.08 -5.02
N ARG A 371 -10.70 25.27 -6.22
CA ARG A 371 -11.33 26.53 -6.63
C ARG A 371 -12.53 26.91 -5.76
N ALA A 372 -13.27 25.91 -5.28
CA ALA A 372 -14.39 26.10 -4.36
C ALA A 372 -13.95 26.36 -2.89
N GLY A 373 -12.64 26.32 -2.59
CA GLY A 373 -12.10 26.52 -1.26
C GLY A 373 -12.37 25.37 -0.28
N TRP A 374 -12.67 24.17 -0.79
CA TRP A 374 -13.01 23.01 0.05
C TRP A 374 -11.78 22.20 0.46
N LEU A 375 -10.68 22.30 -0.29
CA LEU A 375 -9.36 21.86 0.15
C LEU A 375 -8.71 23.03 0.89
N LYS A 376 -8.69 22.98 2.22
CA LYS A 376 -8.11 24.03 3.09
C LYS A 376 -6.60 24.17 2.84
N ASP A 377 -6.01 25.27 3.28
CA ASP A 377 -4.55 25.46 3.24
C ASP A 377 -3.86 24.30 3.97
N GLY A 378 -2.95 23.61 3.28
CA GLY A 378 -2.25 22.43 3.79
C GLY A 378 -3.00 21.11 3.61
N THR A 379 -4.25 21.10 3.14
CA THR A 379 -4.95 19.84 2.76
C THR A 379 -4.50 19.39 1.37
N THR A 380 -4.03 18.15 1.27
CA THR A 380 -3.65 17.51 0.00
C THR A 380 -4.72 16.52 -0.45
N ALA A 381 -4.97 16.45 -1.75
CA ALA A 381 -5.79 15.43 -2.37
C ALA A 381 -5.01 14.83 -3.54
N GLN A 382 -4.81 13.52 -3.51
CA GLN A 382 -3.96 12.82 -4.45
C GLN A 382 -4.63 11.53 -4.93
N GLN A 383 -4.51 11.29 -6.23
CA GLN A 383 -4.80 10.00 -6.80
C GLN A 383 -3.55 9.12 -6.67
N LEU A 384 -3.69 7.99 -5.99
CA LEU A 384 -2.74 6.88 -6.05
C LEU A 384 -3.12 6.03 -7.26
N ALA A 385 -2.74 6.52 -8.44
CA ALA A 385 -3.07 5.91 -9.72
C ALA A 385 -2.35 4.56 -9.89
N PHE A 386 -3.10 3.50 -10.22
CA PHE A 386 -2.51 2.21 -10.57
C PHE A 386 -2.73 1.83 -12.04
N GLY A 387 -1.75 1.12 -12.62
CA GLY A 387 -1.79 0.62 -14.00
C GLY A 387 -2.69 -0.60 -14.18
N THR A 388 -2.81 -1.07 -15.42
CA THR A 388 -3.65 -2.23 -15.78
C THR A 388 -2.97 -3.55 -15.44
N VAL A 389 -3.76 -4.56 -15.05
CA VAL A 389 -3.29 -5.95 -14.93
C VAL A 389 -3.25 -6.56 -16.34
N LEU A 390 -2.07 -6.99 -16.76
CA LEU A 390 -1.82 -7.58 -18.08
C LEU A 390 -1.63 -9.09 -17.98
N GLY A 391 -2.07 -9.82 -19.01
CA GLY A 391 -1.78 -11.24 -19.17
C GLY A 391 -0.42 -11.51 -19.80
N ALA A 392 -0.14 -12.79 -20.04
CA ALA A 392 1.09 -13.26 -20.67
C ALA A 392 1.38 -12.58 -22.02
N ASP A 393 0.32 -12.18 -22.73
CA ASP A 393 0.30 -11.57 -24.05
C ASP A 393 0.42 -10.04 -24.05
N GLY A 394 0.53 -9.41 -22.86
CA GLY A 394 0.61 -7.96 -22.71
C GLY A 394 -0.71 -7.22 -22.91
N LYS A 395 -1.84 -7.92 -22.97
CA LYS A 395 -3.19 -7.34 -23.06
C LYS A 395 -3.88 -7.39 -21.69
N PRO A 396 -4.97 -6.63 -21.47
CA PRO A 396 -5.75 -6.71 -20.23
C PRO A 396 -6.07 -8.16 -19.87
N PHE A 397 -5.79 -8.52 -18.63
CA PHE A 397 -5.89 -9.90 -18.14
C PHE A 397 -7.32 -10.42 -18.25
N LYS A 398 -7.47 -11.53 -18.97
CA LYS A 398 -8.73 -12.19 -19.30
C LYS A 398 -8.57 -13.70 -19.22
N THR A 399 -9.68 -14.41 -19.04
CA THR A 399 -9.71 -15.88 -19.12
C THR A 399 -9.35 -16.36 -20.53
N ARG A 400 -9.06 -17.66 -20.68
CA ARG A 400 -8.80 -18.27 -22.00
C ARG A 400 -9.95 -18.08 -23.00
N GLU A 401 -11.16 -17.89 -22.49
CA GLU A 401 -12.38 -17.66 -23.26
C GLU A 401 -12.65 -16.17 -23.55
N GLY A 402 -11.79 -15.27 -23.04
CA GLY A 402 -11.86 -13.82 -23.27
C GLY A 402 -12.76 -13.06 -22.28
N GLU A 403 -13.26 -13.74 -21.25
CA GLU A 403 -14.08 -13.19 -20.18
C GLU A 403 -13.23 -12.57 -19.06
N THR A 404 -13.86 -11.75 -18.21
CA THR A 404 -13.20 -11.16 -17.03
C THR A 404 -12.90 -12.27 -16.01
N VAL A 405 -11.67 -12.30 -15.51
CA VAL A 405 -11.27 -13.27 -14.48
C VAL A 405 -11.90 -12.91 -13.14
N ARG A 406 -12.61 -13.87 -12.52
CA ARG A 406 -13.15 -13.73 -11.17
C ARG A 406 -12.01 -13.72 -10.16
N LEU A 407 -12.05 -12.79 -9.22
CA LEU A 407 -10.98 -12.67 -8.23
C LEU A 407 -10.86 -13.92 -7.35
N VAL A 408 -11.98 -14.54 -6.96
CA VAL A 408 -11.98 -15.73 -6.09
C VAL A 408 -11.21 -16.89 -6.73
N ASP A 409 -11.49 -17.21 -8.00
CA ASP A 409 -10.82 -18.28 -8.74
C ASP A 409 -9.30 -18.07 -8.81
N LEU A 410 -8.89 -16.81 -8.98
CA LEU A 410 -7.48 -16.43 -9.02
C LEU A 410 -6.77 -16.70 -7.69
N LEU A 411 -7.44 -16.36 -6.58
CA LEU A 411 -6.91 -16.57 -5.24
C LEU A 411 -6.84 -18.06 -4.91
N ASP A 412 -7.86 -18.85 -5.29
CA ASP A 412 -7.84 -20.31 -5.12
C ASP A 412 -6.68 -20.96 -5.88
N GLU A 413 -6.47 -20.56 -7.14
CA GLU A 413 -5.37 -21.10 -7.93
C GLU A 413 -3.99 -20.76 -7.32
N ALA A 414 -3.82 -19.55 -6.77
CA ALA A 414 -2.60 -19.16 -6.08
C ALA A 414 -2.37 -19.98 -4.80
N ILE A 415 -3.43 -20.21 -4.01
CA ILE A 415 -3.38 -21.02 -2.79
C ILE A 415 -3.01 -22.47 -3.10
N ASP A 416 -3.63 -23.08 -4.12
CA ASP A 416 -3.37 -24.47 -4.51
C ASP A 416 -1.92 -24.68 -4.99
N ARG A 417 -1.40 -23.74 -5.79
CA ARG A 417 0.00 -23.77 -6.23
C ARG A 417 0.95 -23.61 -5.06
N ALA A 418 0.69 -22.65 -4.17
CA ALA A 418 1.49 -22.43 -2.98
C ALA A 418 1.48 -23.64 -2.03
N ALA A 419 0.32 -24.27 -1.79
CA ALA A 419 0.19 -25.47 -0.98
C ALA A 419 1.02 -26.64 -1.54
N SER A 420 1.14 -26.73 -2.87
CA SER A 420 2.00 -27.72 -3.52
C SER A 420 3.48 -27.45 -3.23
N VAL A 421 3.93 -26.20 -3.31
CA VAL A 421 5.30 -25.80 -2.97
C VAL A 421 5.62 -26.10 -1.50
N VAL A 422 4.70 -25.77 -0.57
CA VAL A 422 4.85 -26.06 0.87
C VAL A 422 4.97 -27.56 1.11
N ARG A 423 4.12 -28.37 0.48
CA ARG A 423 4.14 -29.83 0.63
C ARG A 423 5.46 -30.46 0.18
N GLU A 424 6.09 -29.90 -0.85
CA GLU A 424 7.40 -30.39 -1.33
C GLU A 424 8.55 -30.06 -0.37
N LYS A 425 8.45 -28.95 0.39
CA LYS A 425 9.54 -28.44 1.24
C LYS A 425 9.43 -28.85 2.70
N ALA A 426 8.24 -28.95 3.25
CA ALA A 426 8.01 -29.28 4.65
C ALA A 426 7.27 -30.62 4.80
N GLN A 427 8.06 -31.70 4.77
CA GLN A 427 7.56 -33.08 4.89
C GLN A 427 7.03 -33.43 6.28
N ASP A 428 7.30 -32.59 7.28
CA ASP A 428 6.93 -32.75 8.68
C ASP A 428 5.66 -31.98 9.08
N LEU A 429 4.98 -31.35 8.13
CA LEU A 429 3.68 -30.68 8.35
C LEU A 429 2.50 -31.62 8.14
N THR A 430 1.47 -31.45 8.96
CA THR A 430 0.17 -32.11 8.78
C THR A 430 -0.59 -31.53 7.58
N GLY A 431 -1.62 -32.25 7.10
CA GLY A 431 -2.46 -31.75 6.00
C GLY A 431 -3.13 -30.41 6.31
N ALA A 432 -3.56 -30.19 7.56
CA ALA A 432 -4.15 -28.92 7.99
C ALA A 432 -3.14 -27.77 7.99
N GLU A 433 -1.92 -28.01 8.48
CA GLU A 433 -0.83 -27.01 8.44
C GLU A 433 -0.45 -26.68 7.00
N ILE A 434 -0.40 -27.66 6.08
CA ILE A 434 -0.12 -27.41 4.66
C ILE A 434 -1.18 -26.49 4.05
N THR A 435 -2.46 -26.70 4.34
CA THR A 435 -3.54 -25.83 3.84
C THR A 435 -3.43 -24.41 4.40
N GLU A 436 -3.19 -24.28 5.71
CA GLU A 436 -3.02 -22.98 6.36
C GLU A 436 -1.82 -22.21 5.77
N ARG A 437 -0.67 -22.88 5.63
CA ARG A 437 0.56 -22.29 5.08
C ARG A 437 0.42 -22.01 3.58
N GLY A 438 -0.21 -22.89 2.83
CA GLY A 438 -0.55 -22.67 1.42
C GLY A 438 -1.40 -21.42 1.24
N THR A 439 -2.35 -21.18 2.13
CA THR A 439 -3.17 -19.96 2.13
C THR A 439 -2.31 -18.71 2.38
N GLN A 440 -1.49 -18.72 3.44
CA GLN A 440 -0.61 -17.60 3.78
C GLN A 440 0.41 -17.29 2.68
N VAL A 441 0.98 -18.32 2.06
CA VAL A 441 1.97 -18.17 0.98
C VAL A 441 1.31 -17.73 -0.32
N GLY A 442 0.18 -18.33 -0.70
CA GLY A 442 -0.54 -18.01 -1.94
C GLY A 442 -1.10 -16.59 -1.95
N ILE A 443 -1.78 -16.19 -0.88
CA ILE A 443 -2.28 -14.80 -0.74
C ILE A 443 -1.11 -13.82 -0.65
N GLY A 444 -0.06 -14.16 0.09
CA GLY A 444 1.16 -13.36 0.15
C GLY A 444 1.80 -13.14 -1.21
N ALA A 445 1.84 -14.17 -2.06
CA ALA A 445 2.39 -14.10 -3.42
C ALA A 445 1.58 -13.15 -4.30
N VAL A 446 0.25 -13.22 -4.24
CA VAL A 446 -0.63 -12.33 -4.99
C VAL A 446 -0.45 -10.87 -4.54
N LYS A 447 -0.46 -10.61 -3.22
CA LYS A 447 -0.23 -9.25 -2.69
C LYS A 447 1.14 -8.71 -3.08
N TYR A 448 2.19 -9.49 -2.84
CA TYR A 448 3.56 -9.05 -3.08
C TYR A 448 3.85 -8.78 -4.55
N ALA A 449 3.33 -9.61 -5.45
CA ALA A 449 3.61 -9.43 -6.88
C ALA A 449 3.01 -8.12 -7.43
N ASP A 450 1.91 -7.64 -6.85
CA ASP A 450 1.39 -6.29 -7.15
C ASP A 450 2.25 -5.21 -6.51
N LEU A 451 2.56 -5.36 -5.21
CA LEU A 451 3.28 -4.37 -4.41
C LEU A 451 4.76 -4.22 -4.79
N SER A 452 5.38 -5.22 -5.42
CA SER A 452 6.81 -5.22 -5.76
C SER A 452 7.17 -4.28 -6.91
N THR A 453 6.17 -3.73 -7.59
CA THR A 453 6.34 -2.75 -8.65
C THR A 453 5.65 -1.45 -8.30
N SER A 454 6.14 -0.34 -8.86
CA SER A 454 5.47 0.96 -8.70
C SER A 454 4.02 0.88 -9.20
N ALA A 455 3.07 1.29 -8.36
CA ALA A 455 1.63 1.18 -8.61
C ALA A 455 1.22 1.71 -9.99
N ASN A 456 1.79 2.85 -10.41
CA ASN A 456 1.49 3.51 -11.69
C ASN A 456 1.88 2.72 -12.94
N ARG A 457 2.63 1.61 -12.81
CA ARG A 457 3.00 0.75 -13.93
C ARG A 457 1.94 -0.32 -14.14
N ASP A 458 1.81 -0.71 -15.41
CA ASP A 458 1.13 -1.95 -15.76
C ASP A 458 1.92 -3.13 -15.18
N TYR A 459 1.22 -4.12 -14.65
CA TYR A 459 1.81 -5.31 -14.05
C TYR A 459 1.36 -6.55 -14.82
N LYS A 460 2.32 -7.42 -15.13
CA LYS A 460 2.07 -8.68 -15.83
C LYS A 460 1.80 -9.78 -14.81
N PHE A 461 0.58 -10.30 -14.82
CA PHE A 461 0.17 -11.36 -13.91
C PHE A 461 0.71 -12.72 -14.38
N ASP A 462 1.57 -13.34 -13.55
CA ASP A 462 2.19 -14.64 -13.80
C ASP A 462 2.22 -15.46 -12.50
N LEU A 463 1.30 -16.44 -12.38
CA LEU A 463 1.17 -17.28 -11.18
C LEU A 463 2.41 -18.11 -10.90
N ASP A 464 3.05 -18.64 -11.94
CA ASP A 464 4.24 -19.49 -11.79
C ASP A 464 5.41 -18.66 -11.25
N GLN A 465 5.56 -17.43 -11.74
CA GLN A 465 6.58 -16.52 -11.26
C GLN A 465 6.31 -16.08 -9.82
N MET A 466 5.09 -15.70 -9.45
CA MET A 466 4.82 -15.14 -8.12
C MET A 466 4.94 -16.16 -6.98
N VAL A 467 4.65 -17.44 -7.23
CA VAL A 467 4.81 -18.51 -6.22
C VAL A 467 6.21 -19.16 -6.22
N SER A 468 7.13 -18.65 -7.06
CA SER A 468 8.50 -19.15 -7.16
C SER A 468 9.31 -18.89 -5.89
N LEU A 469 10.13 -19.87 -5.48
CA LEU A 469 11.14 -19.73 -4.42
C LEU A 469 12.38 -18.94 -4.85
N ASN A 470 12.49 -18.61 -6.14
CA ASN A 470 13.60 -17.86 -6.70
C ASN A 470 13.11 -16.53 -7.26
N GLY A 471 13.94 -15.49 -7.09
CA GLY A 471 13.65 -14.13 -7.53
C GLY A 471 12.98 -13.28 -6.46
N ASP A 472 12.54 -12.09 -6.87
CA ASP A 472 11.88 -11.10 -6.02
C ASP A 472 10.41 -11.49 -5.79
N THR A 473 10.18 -12.42 -4.85
CA THR A 473 8.86 -12.97 -4.50
C THR A 473 8.65 -12.98 -2.99
N SER A 474 7.38 -12.95 -2.54
CA SER A 474 7.06 -13.14 -1.13
C SER A 474 7.51 -14.50 -0.62
N VAL A 475 7.43 -15.54 -1.46
CA VAL A 475 7.74 -16.92 -1.08
C VAL A 475 9.23 -17.04 -0.72
N TYR A 476 10.11 -16.37 -1.48
CA TYR A 476 11.53 -16.29 -1.15
C TYR A 476 11.76 -15.65 0.23
N ILE A 477 11.07 -14.54 0.52
CA ILE A 477 11.18 -13.81 1.79
C ILE A 477 10.60 -14.63 2.96
N GLN A 478 9.42 -15.22 2.79
CA GLN A 478 8.77 -16.07 3.79
C GLN A 478 9.63 -17.31 4.09
N TYR A 479 10.25 -17.91 3.07
CA TYR A 479 11.17 -19.03 3.26
C TYR A 479 12.45 -18.62 4.01
N ALA A 480 13.01 -17.44 3.71
CA ALA A 480 14.14 -16.89 4.47
C ALA A 480 13.77 -16.71 5.95
N HIS A 481 12.59 -16.14 6.24
CA HIS A 481 12.07 -16.01 7.60
C HIS A 481 11.93 -17.38 8.31
N ALA A 482 11.27 -18.37 7.68
CA ALA A 482 11.10 -19.70 8.25
C ALA A 482 12.45 -20.41 8.50
N ARG A 483 13.43 -20.24 7.60
CA ARG A 483 14.79 -20.75 7.78
C ARG A 483 15.47 -20.13 9.00
N ILE A 484 15.36 -18.83 9.20
CA ILE A 484 15.87 -18.14 10.40
C ILE A 484 15.23 -18.71 11.67
N LYS A 485 13.89 -18.81 11.72
CA LYS A 485 13.17 -19.40 12.84
C LYS A 485 13.61 -20.83 13.13
N SER A 486 13.91 -21.62 12.09
CA SER A 486 14.49 -22.95 12.28
C SER A 486 15.90 -22.93 12.88
N ILE A 487 16.74 -21.94 12.57
CA ILE A 487 18.09 -21.83 13.14
C ILE A 487 18.00 -21.48 14.63
N LEU A 488 17.17 -20.50 14.97
CA LEU A 488 16.92 -20.10 16.36
C LEU A 488 16.43 -21.28 17.20
N ARG A 489 15.50 -22.08 16.69
CA ARG A 489 15.03 -23.31 17.38
C ARG A 489 16.13 -24.38 17.55
N LYS A 490 17.09 -24.44 16.62
CA LYS A 490 18.22 -25.37 16.68
C LYS A 490 19.37 -24.88 17.57
N ALA A 491 19.31 -23.63 18.06
CA ALA A 491 20.35 -23.04 18.89
C ALA A 491 20.46 -23.64 20.30
N GLY A 492 19.44 -24.38 20.75
CA GLY A 492 19.42 -24.97 22.08
C GLY A 492 19.37 -23.89 23.15
N ASP A 493 20.36 -23.89 24.05
CA ASP A 493 20.45 -22.94 25.16
C ASP A 493 21.07 -21.58 24.77
N ALA A 494 21.76 -21.50 23.62
CA ALA A 494 22.40 -20.28 23.16
C ALA A 494 21.36 -19.19 22.85
N GLN A 495 21.61 -17.96 23.31
CA GLN A 495 20.68 -16.85 23.16
C GLN A 495 21.16 -15.82 22.13
N PRO A 496 20.24 -15.10 21.46
CA PRO A 496 20.60 -13.94 20.66
C PRO A 496 21.11 -12.81 21.55
N VAL A 497 22.43 -12.56 21.55
CA VAL A 497 23.05 -11.48 22.33
C VAL A 497 23.98 -10.67 21.42
N ALA A 498 23.88 -9.34 21.48
CA ALA A 498 24.76 -8.46 20.72
C ALA A 498 26.12 -8.33 21.40
N HIS A 499 27.20 -8.48 20.64
CA HIS A 499 28.59 -8.35 21.11
C HIS A 499 29.32 -7.26 20.30
N PRO A 500 29.21 -5.97 20.70
CA PRO A 500 29.82 -4.87 19.96
C PRO A 500 31.35 -4.90 19.86
N GLU A 501 32.00 -5.63 20.76
CA GLU A 501 33.44 -5.81 20.80
C GLU A 501 33.98 -6.77 19.73
N LEU A 502 33.11 -7.56 19.09
CA LEU A 502 33.52 -8.50 18.04
C LEU A 502 33.63 -7.80 16.69
N ALA A 503 34.71 -8.10 15.95
CA ALA A 503 34.84 -7.70 14.56
C ALA A 503 33.81 -8.41 13.69
N LEU A 504 33.22 -7.68 12.73
CA LEU A 504 32.25 -8.23 11.80
C LEU A 504 32.94 -8.73 10.53
N ALA A 505 32.58 -9.93 10.10
CA ALA A 505 32.90 -10.41 8.77
C ALA A 505 32.21 -9.54 7.70
N PRO A 506 32.73 -9.48 6.45
CA PRO A 506 32.14 -8.65 5.40
C PRO A 506 30.64 -8.89 5.17
N ALA A 507 30.17 -10.14 5.23
CA ALA A 507 28.76 -10.48 5.07
C ALA A 507 27.90 -10.08 6.29
N GLU A 508 28.43 -10.19 7.51
CA GLU A 508 27.77 -9.70 8.74
C GLU A 508 27.61 -8.18 8.69
N ARG A 509 28.66 -7.48 8.27
CA ARG A 509 28.67 -6.02 8.14
C ARG A 509 27.68 -5.54 7.07
N ALA A 510 27.65 -6.19 5.91
CA ALA A 510 26.70 -5.86 4.85
C ALA A 510 25.24 -6.06 5.31
N LEU A 511 24.95 -7.16 6.00
CA LEU A 511 23.64 -7.42 6.61
C LEU A 511 23.28 -6.36 7.65
N GLY A 512 24.20 -6.04 8.56
CA GLY A 512 23.98 -5.06 9.63
C GLY A 512 23.70 -3.65 9.11
N LEU A 513 24.45 -3.19 8.10
CA LEU A 513 24.21 -1.89 7.48
C LEU A 513 22.88 -1.80 6.75
N HIS A 514 22.39 -2.91 6.20
CA HIS A 514 21.07 -2.95 5.56
C HIS A 514 19.95 -2.98 6.60
N LEU A 515 20.10 -3.75 7.69
CA LEU A 515 19.14 -3.75 8.81
C LEU A 515 18.92 -2.36 9.41
N ASP A 516 19.98 -1.54 9.51
CA ASP A 516 19.88 -0.17 10.02
C ASP A 516 19.00 0.74 9.14
N GLN A 517 18.86 0.45 7.84
CA GLN A 517 18.10 1.27 6.89
C GLN A 517 16.58 1.06 6.96
N PHE A 518 16.10 0.12 7.78
CA PHE A 518 14.67 -0.21 7.84
C PHE A 518 13.79 1.01 8.15
N ALA A 519 14.18 1.79 9.17
CA ALA A 519 13.40 2.95 9.61
C ALA A 519 13.31 4.04 8.53
N GLU A 520 14.42 4.33 7.84
CA GLU A 520 14.44 5.29 6.73
C GLU A 520 13.61 4.78 5.56
N THR A 521 13.72 3.50 5.22
CA THR A 521 12.92 2.88 4.14
C THR A 521 11.42 3.00 4.41
N VAL A 522 10.98 2.74 5.64
CA VAL A 522 9.56 2.85 6.02
C VAL A 522 9.10 4.30 5.99
N ALA A 523 9.91 5.24 6.48
CA ALA A 523 9.60 6.67 6.39
C ALA A 523 9.48 7.15 4.94
N ASP A 524 10.40 6.74 4.08
CA ASP A 524 10.39 7.05 2.64
C ASP A 524 9.19 6.43 1.92
N ALA A 525 8.80 5.21 2.29
CA ALA A 525 7.62 4.54 1.75
C ALA A 525 6.33 5.24 2.19
N ALA A 526 6.28 5.73 3.44
CA ALA A 526 5.14 6.49 3.95
C ALA A 526 5.02 7.85 3.25
N ALA A 527 6.12 8.60 3.14
CA ALA A 527 6.15 9.93 2.53
C ALA A 527 5.76 9.93 1.05
N GLU A 528 6.08 8.85 0.32
CA GLU A 528 5.77 8.72 -1.12
C GLU A 528 4.57 7.81 -1.41
N TYR A 529 3.93 7.23 -0.39
CA TYR A 529 2.88 6.21 -0.53
C TYR A 529 3.33 5.05 -1.43
N ALA A 530 4.56 4.56 -1.21
CA ALA A 530 5.30 3.69 -2.11
C ALA A 530 5.68 2.33 -1.48
N PRO A 531 4.72 1.38 -1.35
CA PRO A 531 4.99 0.05 -0.77
C PRO A 531 6.12 -0.73 -1.46
N HIS A 532 6.34 -0.51 -2.76
CA HIS A 532 7.40 -1.17 -3.53
C HIS A 532 8.83 -0.87 -3.04
N LYS A 533 9.01 0.21 -2.26
CA LYS A 533 10.30 0.46 -1.59
C LYS A 533 10.54 -0.54 -0.46
N VAL A 534 9.49 -0.88 0.29
CA VAL A 534 9.55 -1.88 1.37
C VAL A 534 9.80 -3.27 0.79
N THR A 535 9.13 -3.65 -0.31
CA THR A 535 9.38 -4.95 -0.97
C THR A 535 10.84 -5.06 -1.44
N ALA A 536 11.36 -4.04 -2.13
CA ALA A 536 12.74 -4.03 -2.61
C ALA A 536 13.75 -4.14 -1.45
N TYR A 537 13.48 -3.45 -0.34
CA TYR A 537 14.27 -3.56 0.87
C TYR A 537 14.26 -4.97 1.46
N LEU A 538 13.09 -5.60 1.55
CA LEU A 538 12.93 -6.95 2.13
C LEU A 538 13.59 -8.03 1.28
N TYR A 539 13.45 -7.92 -0.05
CA TYR A 539 14.13 -8.81 -0.98
C TYR A 539 15.67 -8.72 -0.86
N GLN A 540 16.19 -7.48 -0.80
CA GLN A 540 17.61 -7.26 -0.57
C GLN A 540 18.06 -7.79 0.80
N LEU A 541 17.25 -7.61 1.85
CA LEU A 541 17.54 -8.13 3.19
C LEU A 541 17.62 -9.66 3.20
N ALA A 542 16.67 -10.35 2.56
CA ALA A 542 16.68 -11.81 2.43
C ALA A 542 17.89 -12.32 1.61
N SER A 543 18.30 -11.57 0.59
CA SER A 543 19.46 -11.87 -0.25
C SER A 543 20.78 -11.72 0.51
N LEU A 544 20.93 -10.63 1.29
CA LEU A 544 22.06 -10.41 2.18
C LEU A 544 22.12 -11.45 3.29
N TYR A 545 20.97 -11.82 3.86
CA TYR A 545 20.89 -12.88 4.85
C TYR A 545 21.36 -14.24 4.29
N THR A 546 20.97 -14.57 3.06
CA THR A 546 21.43 -15.80 2.40
C THR A 546 22.95 -15.81 2.28
N THR A 547 23.54 -14.69 1.84
CA THR A 547 25.00 -14.54 1.75
C THR A 547 25.67 -14.66 3.12
N PHE A 548 25.13 -14.02 4.16
CA PHE A 548 25.60 -14.13 5.54
C PHE A 548 25.58 -15.57 6.02
N TYR A 549 24.45 -16.27 5.88
CA TYR A 549 24.33 -17.64 6.34
C TYR A 549 25.30 -18.59 5.64
N ASP A 550 25.54 -18.39 4.35
CA ASP A 550 26.44 -19.24 3.57
C ASP A 550 27.92 -19.00 3.91
N GLN A 551 28.31 -17.76 4.24
CA GLN A 551 29.70 -17.38 4.52
C GLN A 551 30.07 -17.40 6.00
N CYS A 552 29.10 -17.29 6.91
CA CYS A 552 29.31 -17.13 8.34
C CYS A 552 28.54 -18.22 9.12
N PRO A 553 29.19 -19.35 9.48
CA PRO A 553 28.52 -20.42 10.23
C PRO A 553 27.94 -19.93 11.56
N VAL A 554 26.62 -19.98 11.71
CA VAL A 554 25.93 -19.46 12.91
C VAL A 554 26.18 -20.34 14.13
N LEU A 555 25.66 -21.57 14.15
CA LEU A 555 25.73 -22.48 15.30
C LEU A 555 27.09 -23.18 15.48
N LYS A 556 27.98 -23.02 14.50
CA LYS A 556 29.33 -23.64 14.48
C LYS A 556 30.42 -22.57 14.42
N ALA A 557 30.13 -21.37 14.91
CA ALA A 557 31.13 -20.32 15.03
C ALA A 557 32.26 -20.75 16.00
N GLU A 558 33.39 -20.04 15.96
CA GLU A 558 34.61 -20.47 16.68
C GLU A 558 34.47 -20.27 18.19
N THR A 559 33.68 -19.28 18.62
CA THR A 559 33.49 -18.91 20.02
C THR A 559 32.00 -18.82 20.39
N PRO A 560 31.63 -19.05 21.65
CA PRO A 560 30.25 -18.85 22.13
C PRO A 560 29.72 -17.45 21.82
N GLU A 561 30.51 -16.41 22.06
CA GLU A 561 30.14 -15.01 21.83
C GLU A 561 29.85 -14.74 20.34
N GLN A 562 30.60 -15.36 19.42
CA GLN A 562 30.27 -15.28 17.99
C GLN A 562 28.97 -16.01 17.64
N VAL A 563 28.67 -17.13 18.28
CA VAL A 563 27.37 -17.82 18.10
C VAL A 563 26.25 -16.90 18.55
N GLU A 564 26.35 -16.31 19.74
CA GLU A 564 25.36 -15.40 20.30
C GLU A 564 25.15 -14.15 19.44
N ASN A 565 26.25 -13.54 18.94
CA ASN A 565 26.19 -12.38 18.05
C ASN A 565 25.56 -12.69 16.68
N ARG A 566 25.87 -13.86 16.10
CA ARG A 566 25.24 -14.31 14.85
C ARG A 566 23.77 -14.65 15.04
N LEU A 567 23.40 -15.24 16.19
CA LEU A 567 22.01 -15.47 16.56
C LEU A 567 21.26 -14.14 16.75
N PHE A 568 21.91 -13.11 17.30
CA PHE A 568 21.37 -11.75 17.37
C PHE A 568 21.07 -11.18 15.97
N LEU A 569 22.00 -11.29 15.01
CA LEU A 569 21.76 -10.86 13.63
C LEU A 569 20.62 -11.67 12.97
N CYS A 570 20.56 -12.97 13.22
CA CYS A 570 19.45 -13.82 12.79
C CYS A 570 18.10 -13.32 13.35
N ASP A 571 17.99 -13.16 14.67
CA ASP A 571 16.74 -12.71 15.32
C ASP A 571 16.27 -11.35 14.79
N LEU A 572 17.17 -10.36 14.75
CA LEU A 572 16.84 -9.05 14.23
C LEU A 572 16.42 -9.08 12.76
N THR A 573 17.04 -9.94 11.95
CA THR A 573 16.62 -10.17 10.56
C THR A 573 15.22 -10.76 10.49
N ALA A 574 14.90 -11.79 11.29
CA ALA A 574 13.56 -12.38 11.31
C ALA A 574 12.50 -11.36 11.74
N ARG A 575 12.76 -10.58 12.78
CA ARG A 575 11.84 -9.52 13.25
C ARG A 575 11.62 -8.45 12.19
N THR A 576 12.68 -8.04 11.49
CA THR A 576 12.60 -7.03 10.42
C THR A 576 11.84 -7.55 9.21
N LEU A 577 12.09 -8.80 8.79
CA LEU A 577 11.33 -9.43 7.71
C LEU A 577 9.85 -9.58 8.08
N HIS A 578 9.56 -10.01 9.31
CA HIS A 578 8.19 -10.13 9.82
C HIS A 578 7.47 -8.78 9.82
N GLN A 579 8.08 -7.75 10.41
CA GLN A 579 7.49 -6.42 10.49
C GLN A 579 7.27 -5.82 9.10
N GLY A 580 8.26 -5.88 8.21
CA GLY A 580 8.11 -5.32 6.87
C GLY A 580 7.05 -6.05 6.04
N MET A 581 6.94 -7.38 6.16
CA MET A 581 5.88 -8.14 5.49
C MET A 581 4.50 -7.82 6.09
N ALA A 582 4.40 -7.59 7.40
CA ALA A 582 3.17 -7.15 8.05
C ALA A 582 2.72 -5.76 7.56
N LEU A 583 3.65 -4.83 7.32
CA LEU A 583 3.36 -3.53 6.69
C LEU A 583 2.80 -3.66 5.27
N LEU A 584 3.02 -4.79 4.60
CA LEU A 584 2.48 -5.10 3.29
C LEU A 584 1.20 -5.95 3.37
N GLY A 585 0.69 -6.22 4.57
CA GLY A 585 -0.47 -7.10 4.80
C GLY A 585 -0.19 -8.57 4.47
N ILE A 586 1.07 -9.02 4.60
CA ILE A 586 1.49 -10.39 4.26
C ILE A 586 1.96 -11.14 5.50
N ARG A 587 1.35 -12.31 5.75
CA ARG A 587 1.75 -13.21 6.84
C ARG A 587 3.12 -13.83 6.59
N THR A 588 3.91 -14.02 7.65
CA THR A 588 5.20 -14.72 7.58
C THR A 588 5.17 -15.96 8.49
N PRO A 589 4.91 -17.15 7.93
CA PRO A 589 4.87 -18.35 8.72
C PRO A 589 6.23 -18.68 9.36
N GLU A 590 6.21 -19.33 10.53
CA GLU A 590 7.43 -19.75 11.24
C GLU A 590 8.04 -21.05 10.69
N ARG A 591 7.26 -21.82 9.93
CA ARG A 591 7.64 -23.11 9.31
C ARG A 591 7.07 -23.18 7.90
N LEU A 592 7.93 -23.52 6.92
CA LEU A 592 7.64 -23.64 5.49
C LEU A 592 8.48 -24.74 4.83
#